data_AF-A0A7Y0PEI1-F1
#
_entry.id   AF-A0A7Y0PEI1-F1
#
_cell.length_a   1.000
_cell.length_b   1.000
_cell.length_c   1.000
_cell.angle_alpha   90.00
_cell.angle_beta   90.00
_cell.angle_gamma   90.00
#
_symmetry.space_group_name_H-M   'P 1'
#
loop_
_entity.id
_entity.type
_entity.pdbx_description
1 polymer ?
#
loop_
_entity_poly.entity_id
_entity_poly.type
_entity_poly.pdbx_seq_one_letter_code
_entity_poly.pdbx_strand_id
1 'polypeptide(L)'
;MPLFGKHFLAGATVAAALFIAPVVPAQAAGTAGDGQAHAGFGRPGNNTGLVPTPTVSTPAGFSVDGVDVSHFQGTINWPQVAASGEKFAILKATDNTATVDPTFSTNYLAAKSAGLYVGAYHFALPDKSTGTVQADFFLDHAQYVHDGRTLPPMLDIEWPYAGSGSPSPCYGLTPAQMVTWIQAFVAEVQRRTGTKPMIYTNPNWWNPCTGNSKAFASLPLDHAAYASTPGTVSAGWATFTVWQYTSSGTVAGITGNVDRNVFNGSVAGLATLAGKPIARTANDFDADRRSEFTLYRPPNGFWNLLNAATGTQIRGSYVYGGEPGDVPLTGDFDGDGHADIALYNHGQWNIRSQYRGVDLATDYPYGGNASDIPLVGDFDGDGIDDIALYRQSAGQWWVKSLSRNLQLYGGTVLGGATDLPVVGDFDGDGYADAAVYGGGLWNIKSLHRGVTLVSGYAYGGNPTDIPLAGDFDGDGKDDIVLYRKGLGQWWIKSTSRNAQLYAAYAYGGDASDVPATGDYDGDGFADIVVYRTAKGQWNVKSPHRGVQLYGSYQYGGALDVLPTS
;
A
#
# COMPACT_ATOMS: atom_id res chain seq x y z
N MET A 1 39.56 74.86 11.16
CA MET A 1 39.98 75.57 12.39
C MET A 1 39.12 76.83 12.51
N PRO A 2 38.61 77.26 13.69
CA PRO A 2 38.72 76.74 15.06
C PRO A 2 37.34 76.44 15.74
N LEU A 3 37.21 75.39 16.56
CA LEU A 3 37.21 75.29 18.06
C LEU A 3 35.89 75.62 18.81
N PHE A 4 35.31 74.55 19.37
CA PHE A 4 34.85 74.31 20.76
C PHE A 4 34.17 75.41 21.61
N GLY A 5 32.99 75.07 22.18
CA GLY A 5 32.86 74.95 23.64
C GLY A 5 31.64 75.55 24.35
N LYS A 6 30.70 74.66 24.79
CA LYS A 6 29.97 74.59 26.10
C LYS A 6 29.03 75.79 26.49
N HIS A 7 27.84 75.69 27.11
CA HIS A 7 27.25 74.77 28.11
C HIS A 7 25.69 74.85 28.14
N PHE A 8 25.09 73.73 28.58
CA PHE A 8 23.77 73.42 29.16
C PHE A 8 22.87 74.52 29.77
N LEU A 9 21.55 74.36 29.56
CA LEU A 9 20.53 74.54 30.60
C LEU A 9 19.49 73.41 30.53
N ALA A 10 19.17 72.86 31.71
CA ALA A 10 18.30 71.72 31.93
C ALA A 10 16.82 72.11 32.00
N GLY A 11 15.96 71.31 31.36
CA GLY A 11 14.51 71.31 31.55
C GLY A 11 14.09 69.91 32.01
N ALA A 12 13.51 69.82 33.21
CA ALA A 12 13.07 68.58 33.83
C ALA A 12 11.68 68.17 33.32
N THR A 13 11.55 66.95 32.83
CA THR A 13 10.27 66.24 32.71
C THR A 13 10.35 64.95 33.54
N VAL A 14 9.48 64.85 34.53
CA VAL A 14 9.30 63.66 35.36
C VAL A 14 8.48 62.64 34.56
N ALA A 15 9.11 61.52 34.18
CA ALA A 15 8.42 60.34 33.67
C ALA A 15 8.35 59.30 34.80
N ALA A 16 7.15 58.96 35.25
CA ALA A 16 6.93 57.86 36.17
C ALA A 16 7.23 56.53 35.46
N ALA A 17 8.28 55.84 35.89
CA ALA A 17 8.56 54.48 35.46
C ALA A 17 7.62 53.50 36.20
N LEU A 18 6.65 52.93 35.49
CA LEU A 18 5.99 51.70 35.94
C LEU A 18 6.99 50.55 35.80
N PHE A 19 7.47 50.04 36.93
CA PHE A 19 8.14 48.74 36.98
C PHE A 19 7.08 47.66 36.75
N ILE A 20 7.00 47.15 35.53
CA ILE A 20 6.29 45.90 35.24
C ILE A 20 7.27 44.78 35.59
N ALA A 21 7.00 44.06 36.68
CA ALA A 21 7.72 42.82 36.98
C ALA A 21 7.58 41.88 35.77
N PRO A 22 8.66 41.21 35.33
CA PRO A 22 8.54 40.22 34.26
C PRO A 22 7.59 39.12 34.72
N VAL A 23 6.44 39.04 34.06
CA VAL A 23 5.53 37.91 34.21
C VAL A 23 6.27 36.72 33.62
N VAL A 24 6.78 35.85 34.49
CA VAL A 24 7.35 34.56 34.11
C VAL A 24 6.21 33.74 33.50
N PRO A 25 6.26 33.38 32.20
CA PRO A 25 5.22 32.56 31.59
C PRO A 25 5.28 31.13 32.13
N ALA A 26 4.12 30.53 32.35
CA ALA A 26 3.98 29.18 32.86
C ALA A 26 4.58 28.12 31.89
N GLN A 27 5.15 27.07 32.49
CA GLN A 27 5.73 25.90 31.83
C GLN A 27 4.68 25.06 31.10
N ALA A 28 5.11 24.26 30.12
CA ALA A 28 4.38 23.06 29.72
C ALA A 28 4.41 22.06 30.88
N ALA A 29 3.47 22.21 31.80
CA ALA A 29 3.06 21.12 32.66
C ALA A 29 2.00 20.34 31.90
N GLY A 30 1.94 19.02 32.07
CA GLY A 30 0.64 18.36 31.98
C GLY A 30 -0.28 19.15 32.91
N THR A 31 -1.24 19.86 32.36
CA THR A 31 -2.24 20.56 33.17
C THR A 31 -2.99 19.47 33.91
N ALA A 32 -2.72 19.33 35.21
CA ALA A 32 -3.52 18.45 36.05
C ALA A 32 -4.98 18.93 35.99
N GLY A 33 -5.87 18.16 35.36
CA GLY A 33 -7.30 18.46 35.44
C GLY A 33 -8.24 17.80 34.43
N ASP A 34 -7.85 17.58 33.16
CA ASP A 34 -8.80 17.12 32.12
C ASP A 34 -8.42 15.79 31.43
N GLY A 35 -7.17 15.33 31.58
CA GLY A 35 -6.69 14.06 31.04
C GLY A 35 -6.43 14.06 29.53
N GLN A 36 -6.29 15.23 28.90
CA GLN A 36 -6.09 15.36 27.45
C GLN A 36 -4.63 15.70 27.08
N ALA A 37 -4.21 15.32 25.86
CA ALA A 37 -2.88 15.65 25.34
C ALA A 37 -2.81 17.14 24.93
N HIS A 38 -1.69 17.80 25.20
CA HIS A 38 -1.44 19.20 24.82
C HIS A 38 -0.06 19.33 24.14
N ALA A 39 -0.03 19.78 22.89
CA ALA A 39 1.17 20.30 22.26
C ALA A 39 1.17 21.84 22.34
N GLY A 40 2.31 22.43 22.73
CA GLY A 40 2.43 23.88 22.95
C GLY A 40 2.64 24.67 21.66
N PHE A 41 1.97 25.82 21.53
CA PHE A 41 2.28 26.84 20.53
C PHE A 41 3.53 27.65 20.96
N GLY A 42 4.64 27.54 20.22
CA GLY A 42 5.89 28.26 20.50
C GLY A 42 6.98 27.43 21.23
N ARG A 43 8.24 27.91 21.15
CA ARG A 43 9.52 27.20 21.39
C ARG A 43 9.49 26.08 22.47
N PRO A 44 9.98 24.86 22.16
CA PRO A 44 10.33 23.87 23.19
C PRO A 44 11.63 24.31 23.88
N GLY A 45 11.59 24.47 25.21
CA GLY A 45 12.80 24.35 26.02
C GLY A 45 13.14 22.87 26.16
N ASN A 46 14.43 22.51 26.10
CA ASN A 46 14.91 21.15 26.31
C ASN A 46 14.27 20.52 27.56
N ASN A 47 13.49 19.46 27.37
CA ASN A 47 12.97 18.61 28.45
C ASN A 47 14.13 17.87 29.13
N THR A 48 14.78 18.53 30.09
CA THR A 48 15.81 17.95 30.96
C THR A 48 15.32 17.71 32.39
N GLY A 49 13.99 17.72 32.60
CA GLY A 49 13.39 17.74 33.95
C GLY A 49 12.20 16.81 34.19
N LEU A 50 11.91 15.83 33.34
CA LEU A 50 10.89 14.83 33.66
C LEU A 50 11.53 13.71 34.50
N VAL A 51 11.05 13.58 35.74
CA VAL A 51 11.23 12.39 36.57
C VAL A 51 10.77 11.19 35.72
N PRO A 52 11.51 10.06 35.69
CA PRO A 52 11.06 8.87 34.98
C PRO A 52 9.71 8.45 35.56
N THR A 53 8.63 8.62 34.79
CA THR A 53 7.34 8.04 35.11
C THR A 53 7.49 6.51 35.04
N PRO A 54 6.84 5.73 35.93
CA PRO A 54 6.91 4.28 35.86
C PRO A 54 6.42 3.82 34.49
N THR A 55 6.92 2.68 34.01
CA THR A 55 6.41 1.99 32.81
C THR A 55 4.88 2.02 32.83
N VAL A 56 4.28 2.86 31.98
CA VAL A 56 2.83 2.98 31.89
C VAL A 56 2.33 1.68 31.27
N SER A 57 1.69 0.85 32.07
CA SER A 57 1.06 -0.38 31.62
C SER A 57 -0.09 -0.05 30.68
N THR A 58 -0.37 -0.93 29.72
CA THR A 58 -1.55 -0.88 28.86
C THR A 58 -2.82 -0.57 29.68
N PRO A 59 -3.62 0.43 29.28
CA PRO A 59 -4.86 0.76 29.98
C PRO A 59 -5.79 -0.46 30.11
N ALA A 60 -6.42 -0.59 31.29
CA ALA A 60 -7.32 -1.72 31.55
C ALA A 60 -8.51 -1.73 30.59
N GLY A 61 -8.86 -2.92 30.08
CA GLY A 61 -9.99 -3.12 29.16
C GLY A 61 -9.61 -3.13 27.68
N PHE A 62 -8.33 -2.91 27.34
CA PHE A 62 -7.82 -3.00 25.98
C PHE A 62 -6.81 -4.15 25.86
N SER A 63 -6.80 -4.83 24.71
CA SER A 63 -5.99 -6.03 24.46
C SER A 63 -5.16 -5.98 23.17
N VAL A 64 -5.23 -4.85 22.47
CA VAL A 64 -4.59 -4.62 21.19
C VAL A 64 -3.76 -3.36 21.32
N ASP A 65 -2.49 -3.53 21.63
CA ASP A 65 -1.50 -2.46 21.73
C ASP A 65 -0.94 -2.09 20.35
N GLY A 66 -0.58 -0.82 20.20
CA GLY A 66 0.23 -0.34 19.09
C GLY A 66 1.12 0.83 19.49
N VAL A 67 1.90 1.29 18.52
CA VAL A 67 2.75 2.48 18.61
C VAL A 67 2.47 3.42 17.45
N ASP A 68 2.81 4.69 17.61
CA ASP A 68 3.03 5.57 16.48
C ASP A 68 4.44 6.17 16.56
N VAL A 69 5.09 6.29 15.40
CA VAL A 69 6.51 6.68 15.33
C VAL A 69 6.80 7.55 14.11
N SER A 70 7.91 8.27 14.20
CA SER A 70 8.51 9.04 13.12
C SER A 70 10.03 8.87 13.13
N HIS A 71 10.75 9.63 12.31
CA HIS A 71 12.21 9.67 12.35
C HIS A 71 12.80 9.99 13.74
N PHE A 72 12.03 10.58 14.67
CA PHE A 72 12.49 10.86 16.03
C PHE A 72 12.83 9.61 16.85
N GLN A 73 12.23 8.46 16.52
CA GLN A 73 12.52 7.18 17.18
C GLN A 73 13.78 6.47 16.64
N GLY A 74 14.42 7.03 15.60
CA GLY A 74 15.65 6.49 15.03
C GLY A 74 15.46 5.09 14.43
N THR A 75 16.48 4.24 14.58
CA THR A 75 16.42 2.85 14.09
C THR A 75 15.60 1.97 15.03
N ILE A 76 14.59 1.29 14.48
CA ILE A 76 13.66 0.44 15.23
C ILE A 76 13.89 -1.04 14.87
N ASN A 77 13.91 -1.90 15.88
CA ASN A 77 13.92 -3.36 15.71
C ASN A 77 12.47 -3.89 15.71
N TRP A 78 11.84 -3.88 14.54
CA TRP A 78 10.44 -4.27 14.36
C TRP A 78 10.11 -5.73 14.76
N PRO A 79 10.96 -6.74 14.50
CA PRO A 79 10.75 -8.08 15.04
C PRO A 79 10.64 -8.11 16.57
N GLN A 80 11.44 -7.29 17.27
CA GLN A 80 11.38 -7.18 18.72
C GLN A 80 10.12 -6.42 19.19
N VAL A 81 9.69 -5.40 18.44
CA VAL A 81 8.43 -4.68 18.68
C VAL A 81 7.25 -5.66 18.59
N ALA A 82 7.15 -6.44 17.52
CA ALA A 82 6.09 -7.44 17.36
C ALA A 82 6.15 -8.53 18.45
N ALA A 83 7.35 -9.00 18.79
CA ALA A 83 7.55 -9.98 19.87
C ALA A 83 7.19 -9.44 21.26
N SER A 84 7.16 -8.12 21.44
CA SER A 84 6.75 -7.48 22.70
C SER A 84 5.23 -7.47 22.91
N GLY A 85 4.44 -7.82 21.89
CA GLY A 85 2.99 -7.95 21.97
C GLY A 85 2.22 -6.96 21.10
N GLU A 86 2.89 -5.91 20.60
CA GLU A 86 2.31 -4.91 19.71
C GLU A 86 1.64 -5.57 18.49
N LYS A 87 0.53 -4.99 18.04
CA LYS A 87 -0.27 -5.48 16.91
C LYS A 87 -0.33 -4.50 15.75
N PHE A 88 -0.14 -3.22 16.01
CA PHE A 88 -0.12 -2.22 14.96
C PHE A 88 0.91 -1.13 15.18
N ALA A 89 1.26 -0.45 14.09
CA ALA A 89 2.07 0.76 14.11
C ALA A 89 1.49 1.80 13.14
N ILE A 90 1.45 3.07 13.53
CA ILE A 90 1.07 4.18 12.63
C ILE A 90 2.30 5.07 12.43
N LEU A 91 2.76 5.23 11.19
CA LEU A 91 4.08 5.76 10.89
C LEU A 91 3.99 7.09 10.15
N LYS A 92 4.80 8.08 10.53
CA LYS A 92 4.83 9.36 9.82
C LYS A 92 5.31 9.12 8.40
N ALA A 93 4.49 9.47 7.40
CA ALA A 93 4.89 9.42 6.00
C ALA A 93 5.32 10.79 5.49
N THR A 94 4.51 11.81 5.78
CA THR A 94 4.72 13.15 5.22
C THR A 94 4.38 14.26 6.22
N ASP A 95 4.98 15.42 6.02
CA ASP A 95 4.44 16.69 6.50
C ASP A 95 4.35 17.71 5.36
N ASN A 96 3.29 18.53 5.38
CA ASN A 96 3.04 19.56 4.37
C ASN A 96 3.04 19.00 2.92
N THR A 97 3.66 19.70 1.96
CA THR A 97 3.65 19.32 0.54
C THR A 97 5.05 19.03 0.00
N ALA A 98 6.03 18.82 0.88
CA ALA A 98 7.44 18.76 0.47
C ALA A 98 8.33 17.86 1.34
N THR A 99 7.88 17.45 2.53
CA THR A 99 8.71 16.64 3.43
C THR A 99 8.18 15.22 3.47
N VAL A 100 9.00 14.27 3.06
CA VAL A 100 8.79 12.84 3.35
C VAL A 100 9.62 12.49 4.59
N ASP A 101 9.03 11.76 5.53
CA ASP A 101 9.80 11.27 6.68
C ASP A 101 10.86 10.27 6.16
N PRO A 102 12.15 10.52 6.41
CA PRO A 102 13.23 9.73 5.81
C PRO A 102 13.26 8.27 6.30
N THR A 103 12.54 7.96 7.37
CA THR A 103 12.46 6.61 7.93
C THR A 103 11.20 5.86 7.53
N PHE A 104 10.23 6.53 6.90
CA PHE A 104 8.90 5.96 6.63
C PHE A 104 8.97 4.63 5.89
N SER A 105 9.50 4.62 4.66
CA SER A 105 9.52 3.43 3.81
C SER A 105 10.25 2.25 4.47
N THR A 106 11.38 2.51 5.14
CA THR A 106 12.10 1.48 5.90
C THR A 106 11.28 0.93 7.06
N ASN A 107 10.65 1.80 7.85
CA ASN A 107 9.83 1.39 8.98
C ASN A 107 8.55 0.68 8.54
N TYR A 108 7.91 1.13 7.46
CA TYR A 108 6.67 0.57 6.94
C TYR A 108 6.85 -0.87 6.50
N LEU A 109 7.83 -1.13 5.63
CA LEU A 109 8.15 -2.47 5.16
C LEU A 109 8.61 -3.39 6.30
N ALA A 110 9.46 -2.89 7.22
CA ALA A 110 9.97 -3.70 8.32
C ALA A 110 8.91 -4.03 9.38
N ALA A 111 7.98 -3.11 9.66
CA ALA A 111 6.85 -3.33 10.57
C ALA A 111 5.85 -4.34 9.98
N LYS A 112 5.49 -4.22 8.69
CA LYS A 112 4.63 -5.17 7.99
C LYS A 112 5.26 -6.56 7.96
N SER A 113 6.55 -6.65 7.64
CA SER A 113 7.29 -7.92 7.64
C SER A 113 7.38 -8.57 9.02
N ALA A 114 7.36 -7.79 10.11
CA ALA A 114 7.25 -8.30 11.48
C ALA A 114 5.84 -8.79 11.84
N GLY A 115 4.87 -8.68 10.93
CA GLY A 115 3.50 -9.15 11.07
C GLY A 115 2.54 -8.13 11.71
N LEU A 116 2.93 -6.87 11.84
CA LEU A 116 2.07 -5.81 12.37
C LEU A 116 1.08 -5.32 11.30
N TYR A 117 -0.07 -4.80 11.75
CA TYR A 117 -0.90 -3.92 10.93
C TYR A 117 -0.26 -2.53 10.87
N VAL A 118 -0.10 -1.93 9.70
CA VAL A 118 0.69 -0.70 9.56
C VAL A 118 -0.11 0.40 8.89
N GLY A 119 -0.23 1.55 9.54
CA GLY A 119 -0.81 2.76 8.98
C GLY A 119 0.25 3.79 8.64
N ALA A 120 -0.06 4.68 7.71
CA ALA A 120 0.72 5.87 7.44
C ALA A 120 -0.05 7.10 7.95
N TYR A 121 0.65 8.12 8.44
CA TYR A 121 0.04 9.39 8.82
C TYR A 121 0.69 10.60 8.16
N HIS A 122 -0.14 11.61 7.94
CA HIS A 122 0.23 12.91 7.39
C HIS A 122 0.06 14.01 8.43
N PHE A 123 1.15 14.71 8.78
CA PHE A 123 1.07 15.88 9.65
C PHE A 123 0.62 17.11 8.85
N ALA A 124 -0.58 17.62 9.17
CA ALA A 124 -1.22 18.67 8.40
C ALA A 124 -0.66 20.07 8.70
N LEU A 125 -0.49 20.88 7.63
CA LEU A 125 -0.31 22.33 7.72
C LEU A 125 -1.36 23.07 6.87
N PRO A 126 -2.58 23.28 7.39
CA PRO A 126 -3.67 23.90 6.63
C PRO A 126 -3.42 25.34 6.13
N ASP A 127 -2.43 26.04 6.68
CA ASP A 127 -2.05 27.39 6.22
C ASP A 127 -1.16 27.39 4.96
N LYS A 128 -0.69 26.23 4.50
CA LYS A 128 0.29 26.12 3.40
C LYS A 128 -0.31 25.74 2.05
N SER A 129 -1.33 24.89 2.03
CA SER A 129 -1.99 24.42 0.81
C SER A 129 -3.42 23.98 1.11
N THR A 130 -4.17 23.54 0.09
CA THR A 130 -5.48 22.92 0.30
C THR A 130 -5.34 21.48 0.82
N GLY A 131 -6.42 20.96 1.42
CA GLY A 131 -6.48 19.57 1.88
C GLY A 131 -6.27 18.56 0.76
N THR A 132 -6.78 18.82 -0.44
CA THR A 132 -6.55 17.96 -1.62
C THR A 132 -5.06 17.86 -1.96
N VAL A 133 -4.34 18.97 -2.02
CA VAL A 133 -2.90 18.96 -2.36
C VAL A 133 -2.07 18.21 -1.32
N GLN A 134 -2.41 18.33 -0.04
CA GLN A 134 -1.74 17.58 1.03
C GLN A 134 -2.12 16.10 1.03
N ALA A 135 -3.36 15.74 0.69
CA ALA A 135 -3.78 14.35 0.51
C ALA A 135 -3.07 13.69 -0.68
N ASP A 136 -2.91 14.41 -1.81
CA ASP A 136 -2.16 13.90 -2.96
C ASP A 136 -0.70 13.61 -2.58
N PHE A 137 -0.01 14.59 -2.01
CA PHE A 137 1.37 14.43 -1.57
C PHE A 137 1.52 13.32 -0.53
N PHE A 138 0.57 13.21 0.40
CA PHE A 138 0.56 12.13 1.36
C PHE A 138 0.47 10.77 0.68
N LEU A 139 -0.52 10.58 -0.19
CA LEU A 139 -0.79 9.28 -0.81
C LEU A 139 0.30 8.86 -1.82
N ASP A 140 0.96 9.81 -2.46
CA ASP A 140 2.15 9.55 -3.30
C ASP A 140 3.34 8.98 -2.50
N HIS A 141 3.28 9.06 -1.16
CA HIS A 141 4.34 8.65 -0.25
C HIS A 141 3.88 7.73 0.89
N ALA A 142 2.59 7.39 0.96
CA ALA A 142 2.00 6.63 2.07
C ALA A 142 2.12 5.11 1.92
N GLN A 143 2.55 4.60 0.75
CA GLN A 143 2.61 3.16 0.44
C GLN A 143 1.29 2.43 0.75
N TYR A 144 0.16 3.13 0.57
CA TYR A 144 -1.14 2.59 0.91
C TYR A 144 -1.58 1.55 -0.11
N VAL A 145 -1.83 0.33 0.36
CA VAL A 145 -2.27 -0.81 -0.43
C VAL A 145 -3.45 -1.50 0.26
N HIS A 146 -4.26 -2.26 -0.48
CA HIS A 146 -5.33 -3.09 0.11
C HIS A 146 -4.87 -4.53 0.22
N ASP A 147 -3.99 -4.81 1.17
CA ASP A 147 -3.38 -6.14 1.42
C ASP A 147 -3.94 -6.79 2.70
N GLY A 148 -4.95 -6.18 3.31
CA GLY A 148 -5.51 -6.60 4.60
C GLY A 148 -4.58 -6.43 5.80
N ARG A 149 -3.45 -5.73 5.66
CA ARG A 149 -2.52 -5.35 6.75
C ARG A 149 -2.26 -3.86 6.84
N THR A 150 -2.50 -3.11 5.77
CA THR A 150 -2.39 -1.66 5.76
C THR A 150 -3.62 -1.01 6.39
N LEU A 151 -3.41 -0.19 7.43
CA LEU A 151 -4.47 0.56 8.08
C LEU A 151 -4.89 1.78 7.25
N PRO A 152 -6.11 2.32 7.45
CA PRO A 152 -6.58 3.51 6.73
C PRO A 152 -5.58 4.67 6.84
N PRO A 153 -5.37 5.44 5.77
CA PRO A 153 -4.48 6.60 5.82
C PRO A 153 -4.96 7.57 6.91
N MET A 154 -4.03 8.09 7.72
CA MET A 154 -4.39 8.93 8.88
C MET A 154 -4.02 10.40 8.64
N LEU A 155 -4.98 11.29 8.87
CA LEU A 155 -4.77 12.73 8.98
C LEU A 155 -4.43 13.07 10.42
N ASP A 156 -3.19 13.49 10.66
CA ASP A 156 -2.79 14.12 11.92
C ASP A 156 -3.06 15.63 11.83
N ILE A 157 -4.09 16.07 12.56
CA ILE A 157 -4.54 17.47 12.59
C ILE A 157 -4.62 17.98 14.04
N GLU A 158 -3.57 18.69 14.43
CA GLU A 158 -3.40 19.22 15.78
C GLU A 158 -2.72 20.61 15.77
N TRP A 159 -2.05 21.01 16.85
CA TRP A 159 -1.36 22.29 16.91
C TRP A 159 -0.18 22.34 15.95
N PRO A 160 0.14 23.52 15.36
CA PRO A 160 1.35 23.65 14.57
C PRO A 160 2.60 23.44 15.42
N TYR A 161 3.56 22.67 14.90
CA TYR A 161 4.85 22.49 15.58
C TYR A 161 5.69 23.77 15.57
N ALA A 162 6.59 23.87 16.54
CA ALA A 162 7.48 25.01 16.66
C ALA A 162 8.37 25.16 15.41
N GLY A 163 8.29 26.31 14.76
CA GLY A 163 9.06 26.59 13.54
C GLY A 163 8.30 26.38 12.23
N SER A 164 7.04 25.90 12.25
CA SER A 164 6.20 25.78 11.04
C SER A 164 5.87 27.13 10.39
N GLY A 165 6.01 28.23 11.14
CA GLY A 165 5.64 29.58 10.71
C GLY A 165 4.13 29.82 10.66
N SER A 166 3.32 28.93 11.23
CA SER A 166 1.86 29.09 11.26
C SER A 166 1.45 30.26 12.17
N PRO A 167 0.45 31.08 11.77
CA PRO A 167 0.16 32.35 12.43
C PRO A 167 -0.66 32.23 13.71
N SER A 168 -1.29 31.08 13.97
CA SER A 168 -2.09 30.83 15.17
C SER A 168 -2.23 29.32 15.45
N PRO A 169 -2.72 28.92 16.63
CA PRO A 169 -3.04 27.52 16.96
C PRO A 169 -3.97 26.82 15.97
N CYS A 170 -4.83 27.58 15.27
CA CYS A 170 -5.74 27.08 14.24
C CYS A 170 -5.29 27.49 12.82
N TYR A 171 -3.98 27.69 12.62
CA TYR A 171 -3.39 27.95 11.30
C TYR A 171 -3.88 29.25 10.62
N GLY A 172 -4.42 30.20 11.40
CA GLY A 172 -5.03 31.42 10.88
C GLY A 172 -6.37 31.21 10.18
N LEU A 173 -6.94 30.00 10.26
CA LEU A 173 -8.24 29.66 9.67
C LEU A 173 -9.38 29.86 10.68
N THR A 174 -10.54 30.23 10.17
CA THR A 174 -11.81 30.13 10.93
C THR A 174 -12.24 28.67 11.05
N PRO A 175 -13.10 28.31 12.02
CA PRO A 175 -13.69 26.99 12.13
C PRO A 175 -14.29 26.44 10.83
N ALA A 176 -15.03 27.27 10.10
CA ALA A 176 -15.64 26.87 8.83
C ALA A 176 -14.58 26.57 7.75
N GLN A 177 -13.53 27.38 7.66
CA GLN A 177 -12.43 27.14 6.71
C GLN A 177 -11.65 25.87 7.06
N MET A 178 -11.41 25.61 8.35
CA MET A 178 -10.76 24.38 8.81
C MET A 178 -11.59 23.14 8.43
N VAL A 179 -12.92 23.18 8.67
CA VAL A 179 -13.82 22.08 8.28
C VAL A 179 -13.79 21.86 6.76
N THR A 180 -13.85 22.92 5.94
CA THR A 180 -13.73 22.80 4.48
C THR A 180 -12.38 22.19 4.07
N TRP A 181 -11.30 22.55 4.74
CA TRP A 181 -9.97 22.00 4.47
C TRP A 181 -9.91 20.50 4.75
N ILE A 182 -10.40 20.07 5.92
CA ILE A 182 -10.44 18.65 6.30
C ILE A 182 -11.35 17.86 5.35
N GLN A 183 -12.50 18.42 4.94
CA GLN A 183 -13.38 17.79 3.95
C GLN A 183 -12.67 17.55 2.62
N ALA A 184 -11.86 18.49 2.14
CA ALA A 184 -11.11 18.35 0.90
C ALA A 184 -10.05 17.24 1.00
N PHE A 185 -9.35 17.13 2.13
CA PHE A 185 -8.41 16.04 2.38
C PHE A 185 -9.13 14.68 2.42
N VAL A 186 -10.20 14.58 3.19
CA VAL A 186 -10.99 13.35 3.35
C VAL A 186 -11.57 12.88 2.01
N ALA A 187 -12.12 13.80 1.22
CA ALA A 187 -12.69 13.48 -0.09
C ALA A 187 -11.61 12.95 -1.04
N GLU A 188 -10.42 13.54 -1.02
CA GLU A 188 -9.31 13.12 -1.88
C GLU A 188 -8.75 11.75 -1.49
N VAL A 189 -8.58 11.49 -0.19
CA VAL A 189 -8.17 10.17 0.27
C VAL A 189 -9.18 9.11 -0.13
N GLN A 190 -10.48 9.37 0.08
CA GLN A 190 -11.55 8.46 -0.33
C GLN A 190 -11.59 8.25 -1.84
N ARG A 191 -11.29 9.29 -2.64
CA ARG A 191 -11.26 9.21 -4.10
C ARG A 191 -10.13 8.33 -4.60
N ARG A 192 -8.92 8.47 -4.05
CA ARG A 192 -7.73 7.73 -4.48
C ARG A 192 -7.64 6.31 -3.95
N THR A 193 -8.13 6.08 -2.74
CA THR A 193 -7.96 4.78 -2.07
C THR A 193 -9.23 3.96 -2.02
N GLY A 194 -10.41 4.57 -2.19
CA GLY A 194 -11.68 3.92 -1.85
C GLY A 194 -11.91 3.77 -0.35
N THR A 195 -11.00 4.26 0.51
CA THR A 195 -11.06 4.16 1.97
C THR A 195 -11.20 5.54 2.61
N LYS A 196 -12.02 5.62 3.66
CA LYS A 196 -12.13 6.84 4.48
C LYS A 196 -10.92 6.94 5.41
N PRO A 197 -10.24 8.11 5.51
CA PRO A 197 -9.10 8.24 6.41
C PRO A 197 -9.52 8.21 7.89
N MET A 198 -8.56 7.86 8.73
CA MET A 198 -8.62 8.10 10.18
C MET A 198 -8.25 9.56 10.47
N ILE A 199 -8.86 10.17 11.49
CA ILE A 199 -8.45 11.49 11.99
C ILE A 199 -7.79 11.29 13.35
N TYR A 200 -6.53 11.71 13.47
CA TYR A 200 -5.87 11.92 14.75
C TYR A 200 -6.09 13.37 15.21
N THR A 201 -6.59 13.52 16.45
CA THR A 201 -6.74 14.83 17.09
C THR A 201 -7.06 14.68 18.59
N ASN A 202 -7.18 15.81 19.29
CA ASN A 202 -7.72 15.88 20.65
C ASN A 202 -8.84 16.95 20.76
N PRO A 203 -9.73 16.86 21.76
CA PRO A 203 -10.82 17.81 21.96
C PRO A 203 -10.36 19.26 22.19
N ASN A 204 -9.18 19.45 22.78
CA ASN A 204 -8.65 20.77 23.11
C ASN A 204 -8.18 21.55 21.87
N TRP A 205 -7.82 20.86 20.79
CA TRP A 205 -7.59 21.47 19.49
C TRP A 205 -8.85 21.45 18.62
N TRP A 206 -9.53 20.31 18.54
CA TRP A 206 -10.67 20.10 17.65
C TRP A 206 -11.83 21.07 17.93
N ASN A 207 -12.20 21.24 19.20
CA ASN A 207 -13.35 22.06 19.59
C ASN A 207 -13.18 23.52 19.16
N PRO A 208 -12.10 24.23 19.53
CA PRO A 208 -11.91 25.61 19.10
C PRO A 208 -11.60 25.75 17.60
N CYS A 209 -10.81 24.85 17.00
CA CYS A 209 -10.34 25.04 15.62
C CYS A 209 -11.33 24.55 14.56
N THR A 210 -12.30 23.70 14.90
CA THR A 210 -13.36 23.24 13.98
C THR A 210 -14.76 23.71 14.38
N GLY A 211 -14.90 24.36 15.55
CA GLY A 211 -16.21 24.68 16.13
C GLY A 211 -16.93 23.44 16.64
N ASN A 212 -16.16 22.43 17.10
CA ASN A 212 -16.66 21.14 17.55
C ASN A 212 -17.54 20.46 16.47
N SER A 213 -17.02 20.42 15.24
CA SER A 213 -17.77 19.98 14.06
C SER A 213 -18.13 18.50 14.13
N LYS A 214 -19.39 18.18 13.77
CA LYS A 214 -19.91 16.81 13.69
C LYS A 214 -19.82 16.19 12.29
N ALA A 215 -19.28 16.94 11.31
CA ALA A 215 -19.27 16.52 9.90
C ALA A 215 -18.47 15.21 9.66
N PHE A 216 -17.59 14.85 10.58
CA PHE A 216 -16.64 13.74 10.46
C PHE A 216 -16.97 12.55 11.36
N ALA A 217 -18.16 12.53 11.96
CA ALA A 217 -18.66 11.50 12.88
C ALA A 217 -18.55 10.05 12.35
N SER A 218 -18.53 9.86 11.03
CA SER A 218 -18.42 8.54 10.39
C SER A 218 -16.98 8.07 10.15
N LEU A 219 -15.98 8.92 10.41
CA LEU A 219 -14.56 8.59 10.23
C LEU A 219 -14.01 7.90 11.49
N PRO A 220 -13.07 6.95 11.36
CA PRO A 220 -12.28 6.48 12.48
C PRO A 220 -11.59 7.64 13.20
N LEU A 221 -11.55 7.60 14.53
CA LEU A 221 -10.89 8.60 15.37
C LEU A 221 -9.71 7.97 16.08
N ASP A 222 -8.52 8.52 15.88
CA ASP A 222 -7.40 8.36 16.81
C ASP A 222 -7.45 9.52 17.82
N HIS A 223 -7.76 9.18 19.06
CA HIS A 223 -8.01 10.14 20.12
C HIS A 223 -6.75 10.31 20.96
N ALA A 224 -6.16 11.50 20.99
CA ALA A 224 -5.01 11.78 21.86
C ALA A 224 -5.44 12.26 23.24
N ALA A 225 -5.19 11.43 24.27
CA ALA A 225 -5.50 11.74 25.67
C ALA A 225 -4.53 11.04 26.62
N TYR A 226 -3.53 11.77 27.14
CA TYR A 226 -2.47 11.19 27.98
C TYR A 226 -2.93 10.95 29.42
N ALA A 227 -3.70 9.90 29.62
CA ALA A 227 -4.33 9.57 30.89
C ALA A 227 -4.53 8.05 31.07
N SER A 228 -4.96 7.64 32.27
CA SER A 228 -5.32 6.24 32.54
C SER A 228 -6.71 5.85 32.02
N THR A 229 -7.49 6.81 31.52
CA THR A 229 -8.81 6.61 30.91
C THR A 229 -8.95 7.53 29.71
N PRO A 230 -9.69 7.15 28.65
CA PRO A 230 -9.75 7.92 27.41
C PRO A 230 -10.44 9.28 27.56
N GLY A 231 -11.32 9.47 28.55
CA GLY A 231 -12.04 10.72 28.71
C GLY A 231 -13.13 10.91 27.64
N THR A 232 -13.45 12.16 27.33
CA THR A 232 -14.57 12.51 26.42
C THR A 232 -14.04 12.84 25.03
N VAL A 233 -14.56 12.17 24.00
CA VAL A 233 -14.28 12.51 22.60
C VAL A 233 -15.06 13.73 22.13
N SER A 234 -14.56 14.43 21.11
CA SER A 234 -15.22 15.58 20.49
C SER A 234 -16.61 15.24 19.93
N ALA A 235 -17.48 16.24 19.83
CA ALA A 235 -18.85 16.02 19.36
C ALA A 235 -18.89 15.51 17.92
N GLY A 236 -19.69 14.47 17.70
CA GLY A 236 -19.80 13.80 16.40
C GLY A 236 -19.41 12.33 16.53
N TRP A 237 -18.29 12.04 17.19
CA TRP A 237 -17.89 10.67 17.45
C TRP A 237 -18.63 10.08 18.65
N ALA A 238 -19.10 8.85 18.50
CA ALA A 238 -19.68 8.08 19.61
C ALA A 238 -18.59 7.49 20.52
N THR A 239 -17.44 7.16 19.95
CA THR A 239 -16.26 6.62 20.63
C THR A 239 -15.02 6.80 19.74
N PHE A 240 -13.84 6.47 20.26
CA PHE A 240 -12.59 6.44 19.50
C PHE A 240 -12.37 5.06 18.87
N THR A 241 -11.58 5.03 17.79
CA THR A 241 -11.09 3.81 17.14
C THR A 241 -9.71 3.43 17.70
N VAL A 242 -8.81 4.39 17.80
CA VAL A 242 -7.49 4.29 18.42
C VAL A 242 -7.40 5.34 19.53
N TRP A 243 -6.67 5.03 20.61
CA TRP A 243 -6.39 5.98 21.68
C TRP A 243 -4.90 6.02 21.98
N GLN A 244 -4.29 7.17 21.70
CA GLN A 244 -2.95 7.51 22.13
C GLN A 244 -2.96 7.95 23.60
N TYR A 245 -2.46 7.08 24.49
CA TYR A 245 -2.62 7.23 25.94
C TYR A 245 -1.35 7.71 26.66
N THR A 246 -0.20 7.73 26.00
CA THR A 246 1.04 8.32 26.52
C THR A 246 2.04 8.59 25.40
N SER A 247 2.86 9.63 25.56
CA SER A 247 4.01 9.96 24.72
C SER A 247 5.37 9.62 25.34
N SER A 248 5.35 8.95 26.49
CA SER A 248 6.54 8.60 27.27
C SER A 248 6.59 7.09 27.56
N GLY A 249 6.00 6.29 26.69
CA GLY A 249 6.03 4.84 26.79
C GLY A 249 7.40 4.25 26.47
N THR A 250 7.52 2.95 26.72
CA THR A 250 8.70 2.15 26.34
C THR A 250 8.23 0.86 25.68
N VAL A 251 8.87 0.48 24.58
CA VAL A 251 8.61 -0.76 23.83
C VAL A 251 9.93 -1.40 23.48
N ALA A 252 10.04 -2.72 23.66
CA ALA A 252 11.25 -3.44 23.30
C ALA A 252 11.50 -3.32 21.78
N GLY A 253 12.71 -2.90 21.40
CA GLY A 253 13.07 -2.63 20.01
C GLY A 253 13.01 -1.16 19.60
N ILE A 254 12.47 -0.27 20.45
CA ILE A 254 12.49 1.19 20.25
C ILE A 254 13.32 1.82 21.38
N THR A 255 14.28 2.67 21.00
CA THR A 255 15.12 3.38 21.98
C THR A 255 14.50 4.71 22.36
N GLY A 256 14.35 4.97 23.66
CA GLY A 256 13.78 6.22 24.16
C GLY A 256 12.26 6.18 24.28
N ASN A 257 11.65 7.36 24.35
CA ASN A 257 10.21 7.51 24.48
C ASN A 257 9.51 7.17 23.16
N VAL A 258 8.37 6.50 23.28
CA VAL A 258 7.49 6.21 22.16
C VAL A 258 6.04 6.46 22.55
N ASP A 259 5.27 6.98 21.60
CA ASP A 259 3.83 7.11 21.71
C ASP A 259 3.19 5.73 21.74
N ARG A 260 2.33 5.48 22.73
CA ARG A 260 1.63 4.20 22.91
C ARG A 260 0.16 4.38 22.64
N ASN A 261 -0.38 3.41 21.91
CA ASN A 261 -1.75 3.36 21.47
C ASN A 261 -2.43 2.08 21.94
N VAL A 262 -3.76 2.16 22.08
CA VAL A 262 -4.62 0.99 22.13
C VAL A 262 -5.70 1.09 21.06
N PHE A 263 -6.02 -0.04 20.44
CA PHE A 263 -7.17 -0.13 19.54
C PHE A 263 -8.44 -0.50 20.32
N ASN A 264 -9.53 0.18 20.04
CA ASN A 264 -10.83 -0.07 20.66
C ASN A 264 -11.53 -1.28 20.03
N GLY A 265 -11.03 -2.47 20.32
CA GLY A 265 -11.58 -3.72 19.82
C GLY A 265 -10.65 -4.90 19.96
N SER A 266 -10.84 -5.89 19.09
CA SER A 266 -10.03 -7.11 19.00
C SER A 266 -9.10 -7.08 17.79
N VAL A 267 -8.16 -8.03 17.71
CA VAL A 267 -7.31 -8.20 16.51
C VAL A 267 -8.15 -8.44 15.25
N ALA A 268 -9.30 -9.13 15.35
CA ALA A 268 -10.22 -9.30 14.22
C ALA A 268 -10.89 -7.97 13.81
N GLY A 269 -11.18 -7.09 14.79
CA GLY A 269 -11.64 -5.73 14.53
C GLY A 269 -10.57 -4.88 13.85
N LEU A 270 -9.30 -5.03 14.26
CA LEU A 270 -8.16 -4.38 13.62
C LEU A 270 -7.96 -4.87 12.18
N ALA A 271 -8.11 -6.17 11.94
CA ALA A 271 -8.14 -6.73 10.58
C ALA A 271 -9.28 -6.14 9.74
N THR A 272 -10.46 -5.97 10.33
CA THR A 272 -11.60 -5.34 9.66
C THR A 272 -11.31 -3.87 9.34
N LEU A 273 -10.58 -3.16 10.21
CA LEU A 273 -10.15 -1.77 9.98
C LEU A 273 -9.15 -1.67 8.82
N ALA A 274 -8.20 -2.61 8.71
CA ALA A 274 -7.27 -2.70 7.59
C ALA A 274 -7.94 -3.08 6.26
N GLY A 275 -9.16 -3.61 6.32
CA GLY A 275 -9.89 -4.08 5.14
C GLY A 275 -9.51 -5.50 4.74
N LYS A 276 -10.14 -6.00 3.68
CA LYS A 276 -9.73 -7.26 3.06
C LYS A 276 -8.61 -6.98 2.07
N PRO A 277 -7.68 -7.93 1.86
CA PRO A 277 -6.88 -7.93 0.65
C PRO A 277 -7.83 -7.81 -0.56
N ILE A 278 -7.57 -6.87 -1.44
CA ILE A 278 -8.23 -6.82 -2.74
C ILE A 278 -7.29 -7.56 -3.68
N ALA A 279 -7.78 -8.65 -4.29
CA ALA A 279 -7.04 -9.37 -5.31
C ALA A 279 -6.56 -8.36 -6.36
N ARG A 280 -5.26 -8.35 -6.64
CA ARG A 280 -4.68 -7.42 -7.61
C ARG A 280 -5.26 -7.74 -8.98
N THR A 281 -5.78 -6.71 -9.65
CA THR A 281 -6.21 -6.86 -11.03
C THR A 281 -4.96 -6.93 -11.91
N ALA A 282 -4.74 -8.07 -12.56
CA ALA A 282 -3.61 -8.24 -13.46
C ALA A 282 -3.65 -7.19 -14.58
N ASN A 283 -2.51 -6.59 -14.90
CA ASN A 283 -2.40 -5.55 -15.94
C ASN A 283 -3.30 -4.32 -15.72
N ASP A 284 -3.46 -3.83 -14.49
CA ASP A 284 -4.17 -2.58 -14.17
C ASP A 284 -3.19 -1.39 -14.05
N PHE A 285 -2.86 -0.77 -15.17
CA PHE A 285 -1.91 0.32 -15.30
C PHE A 285 -2.45 1.69 -14.88
N ASP A 286 -3.76 1.87 -14.72
CA ASP A 286 -4.34 3.15 -14.30
C ASP A 286 -5.14 3.11 -12.98
N ALA A 287 -5.07 1.98 -12.28
CA ALA A 287 -5.65 1.73 -10.98
C ALA A 287 -7.18 1.89 -10.95
N ASP A 288 -7.85 1.63 -12.07
CA ASP A 288 -9.32 1.62 -12.18
C ASP A 288 -9.95 0.27 -11.82
N ARG A 289 -9.11 -0.71 -11.43
CA ARG A 289 -9.43 -2.10 -11.11
C ARG A 289 -9.87 -2.92 -12.30
N ARG A 290 -9.47 -2.55 -13.51
CA ARG A 290 -9.66 -3.34 -14.73
C ARG A 290 -8.32 -3.73 -15.30
N SER A 291 -8.30 -4.90 -15.93
CA SER A 291 -7.20 -5.35 -16.76
C SER A 291 -7.18 -4.58 -18.07
N GLU A 292 -5.97 -4.24 -18.53
CA GLU A 292 -5.76 -3.63 -19.84
C GLU A 292 -5.38 -4.57 -20.97
N PHE A 293 -5.51 -4.04 -22.19
CA PHE A 293 -4.87 -4.66 -23.35
C PHE A 293 -3.39 -4.30 -23.34
N THR A 294 -2.59 -5.29 -22.97
CA THR A 294 -1.14 -5.16 -22.80
C THR A 294 -0.43 -6.04 -23.81
N LEU A 295 0.43 -5.44 -24.63
CA LEU A 295 1.22 -6.13 -25.63
C LEU A 295 2.67 -5.65 -25.63
N TYR A 296 3.60 -6.57 -25.77
CA TYR A 296 5.00 -6.28 -26.05
C TYR A 296 5.36 -6.72 -27.46
N ARG A 297 6.18 -5.91 -28.16
CA ARG A 297 6.70 -6.23 -29.49
C ARG A 297 8.21 -6.54 -29.41
N PRO A 298 8.60 -7.82 -29.30
CA PRO A 298 10.01 -8.18 -29.12
C PRO A 298 10.97 -7.61 -30.18
N PRO A 299 10.62 -7.56 -31.48
CA PRO A 299 11.56 -7.05 -32.49
C PRO A 299 11.99 -5.59 -32.34
N ASN A 300 11.27 -4.77 -31.56
CA ASN A 300 11.61 -3.35 -31.40
C ASN A 300 11.36 -2.81 -29.99
N GLY A 301 11.10 -3.67 -29.01
CA GLY A 301 10.89 -3.29 -27.62
C GLY A 301 9.62 -2.48 -27.36
N PHE A 302 8.66 -2.42 -28.28
CA PHE A 302 7.53 -1.51 -28.13
C PHE A 302 6.43 -2.10 -27.25
N TRP A 303 6.10 -1.41 -26.16
CA TRP A 303 4.95 -1.71 -25.30
C TRP A 303 3.71 -0.97 -25.81
N ASN A 304 2.61 -1.70 -26.03
CA ASN A 304 1.30 -1.16 -26.40
C ASN A 304 0.36 -1.39 -25.22
N LEU A 305 -0.01 -0.31 -24.53
CA LEU A 305 -0.91 -0.32 -23.36
C LEU A 305 -2.19 0.45 -23.71
N LEU A 306 -3.35 -0.20 -23.65
CA LEU A 306 -4.65 0.42 -23.93
C LEU A 306 -5.61 0.19 -22.77
N ASN A 307 -6.16 1.29 -22.24
CA ASN A 307 -7.23 1.23 -21.25
C ASN A 307 -8.42 0.52 -21.90
N ALA A 308 -8.84 -0.60 -21.31
CA ALA A 308 -9.89 -1.44 -21.87
C ALA A 308 -11.25 -0.71 -21.92
N ALA A 309 -11.60 0.02 -20.85
CA ALA A 309 -12.89 0.69 -20.70
C ALA A 309 -13.09 1.86 -21.70
N THR A 310 -12.04 2.63 -21.96
CA THR A 310 -12.07 3.87 -22.74
C THR A 310 -11.55 3.69 -24.16
N GLY A 311 -10.75 2.65 -24.41
CA GLY A 311 -10.06 2.43 -25.68
C GLY A 311 -8.98 3.48 -25.97
N THR A 312 -8.47 4.16 -24.93
CA THR A 312 -7.42 5.17 -25.05
C THR A 312 -6.06 4.58 -24.70
N GLN A 313 -4.99 5.08 -25.32
CA GLN A 313 -3.64 4.66 -24.95
C GLN A 313 -3.31 5.16 -23.56
N ILE A 314 -2.87 4.25 -22.71
CA ILE A 314 -2.29 4.61 -21.42
C ILE A 314 -0.96 5.30 -21.69
N ARG A 315 -0.62 6.26 -20.83
CA ARG A 315 0.71 6.86 -20.80
C ARG A 315 1.72 5.71 -20.81
N GLY A 316 2.86 5.89 -21.48
CA GLY A 316 3.87 4.83 -21.45
C GLY A 316 3.72 3.72 -22.50
N SER A 317 2.97 3.93 -23.59
CA SER A 317 3.22 3.17 -24.83
C SER A 317 4.50 3.67 -25.53
N TYR A 318 5.65 3.03 -25.28
CA TYR A 318 6.96 3.41 -25.86
C TYR A 318 7.90 2.20 -25.97
N VAL A 319 9.11 2.47 -26.48
CA VAL A 319 10.19 1.49 -26.60
C VAL A 319 10.90 1.32 -25.25
N TYR A 320 10.85 0.13 -24.69
CA TYR A 320 11.62 -0.29 -23.52
C TYR A 320 12.04 -1.74 -23.73
N GLY A 321 13.36 -2.01 -23.71
CA GLY A 321 13.94 -3.27 -24.16
C GLY A 321 14.08 -3.37 -25.68
N GLY A 322 13.86 -4.56 -26.22
CA GLY A 322 13.98 -4.88 -27.64
C GLY A 322 15.18 -5.78 -27.94
N GLU A 323 15.80 -6.35 -26.92
CA GLU A 323 16.90 -7.27 -27.07
C GLU A 323 16.37 -8.67 -27.43
N PRO A 324 17.04 -9.40 -28.33
CA PRO A 324 16.68 -10.79 -28.60
C PRO A 324 16.68 -11.62 -27.32
N GLY A 325 15.56 -12.30 -27.04
CA GLY A 325 15.39 -13.14 -25.86
C GLY A 325 14.69 -12.47 -24.67
N ASP A 326 14.30 -11.20 -24.80
CA ASP A 326 13.45 -10.52 -23.82
C ASP A 326 12.13 -11.28 -23.59
N VAL A 327 11.86 -11.61 -22.34
CA VAL A 327 10.59 -12.14 -21.86
C VAL A 327 9.85 -11.02 -21.13
N PRO A 328 8.70 -10.54 -21.64
CA PRO A 328 7.94 -9.46 -21.01
C PRO A 328 7.05 -9.97 -19.87
N LEU A 329 7.03 -9.24 -18.76
CA LEU A 329 6.18 -9.48 -17.60
C LEU A 329 5.53 -8.19 -17.12
N THR A 330 4.48 -8.32 -16.31
CA THR A 330 3.77 -7.20 -15.66
C THR A 330 3.40 -7.54 -14.23
N GLY A 331 3.51 -6.55 -13.35
CA GLY A 331 3.20 -6.63 -11.92
C GLY A 331 3.38 -5.25 -11.30
N ASP A 332 2.83 -4.97 -10.14
CA ASP A 332 3.05 -3.72 -9.40
C ASP A 332 4.28 -3.89 -8.48
N PHE A 333 5.45 -3.46 -8.97
CA PHE A 333 6.76 -3.68 -8.34
C PHE A 333 7.16 -2.56 -7.38
N ASP A 334 6.32 -1.54 -7.20
CA ASP A 334 6.58 -0.44 -6.25
C ASP A 334 5.47 -0.17 -5.24
N GLY A 335 4.36 -0.91 -5.32
CA GLY A 335 3.24 -0.88 -4.39
C GLY A 335 2.36 0.35 -4.55
N ASP A 336 2.43 1.05 -5.70
CA ASP A 336 1.61 2.24 -5.96
C ASP A 336 0.19 1.91 -6.46
N GLY A 337 -0.09 0.62 -6.67
CA GLY A 337 -1.38 0.11 -7.13
C GLY A 337 -1.56 0.16 -8.65
N HIS A 338 -0.55 0.62 -9.39
CA HIS A 338 -0.48 0.54 -10.84
C HIS A 338 0.41 -0.63 -11.26
N ALA A 339 -0.02 -1.37 -12.28
CA ALA A 339 0.85 -2.33 -12.93
C ALA A 339 2.06 -1.63 -13.57
N ASP A 340 3.22 -2.26 -13.44
CA ASP A 340 4.48 -1.86 -14.03
C ASP A 340 4.92 -2.88 -15.07
N ILE A 341 5.95 -2.53 -15.84
CA ILE A 341 6.52 -3.40 -16.87
C ILE A 341 7.85 -3.97 -16.43
N ALA A 342 8.08 -5.23 -16.78
CA ALA A 342 9.34 -5.93 -16.55
C ALA A 342 9.81 -6.70 -17.80
N LEU A 343 11.12 -6.83 -17.94
CA LEU A 343 11.77 -7.66 -18.94
C LEU A 343 12.80 -8.54 -18.25
N TYR A 344 12.72 -9.85 -18.51
CA TYR A 344 13.75 -10.81 -18.15
C TYR A 344 14.54 -11.25 -19.38
N ASN A 345 15.86 -11.23 -19.30
CA ASN A 345 16.73 -11.72 -20.36
C ASN A 345 17.99 -12.36 -19.76
N HIS A 346 18.14 -13.68 -19.90
CA HIS A 346 19.31 -14.46 -19.46
C HIS A 346 19.86 -14.11 -18.06
N GLY A 347 18.99 -13.95 -17.07
CA GLY A 347 19.38 -13.64 -15.68
C GLY A 347 19.44 -12.16 -15.33
N GLN A 348 19.03 -11.28 -16.25
CA GLN A 348 18.90 -9.84 -16.01
C GLN A 348 17.44 -9.43 -15.99
N TRP A 349 17.08 -8.61 -15.01
CA TRP A 349 15.75 -8.00 -14.88
C TRP A 349 15.85 -6.49 -15.09
N ASN A 350 14.98 -5.97 -15.96
CA ASN A 350 14.79 -4.54 -16.19
C ASN A 350 13.32 -4.21 -15.88
N ILE A 351 13.09 -3.37 -14.88
CA ILE A 351 11.76 -3.11 -14.31
C ILE A 351 11.54 -1.62 -14.25
N ARG A 352 10.38 -1.17 -14.71
CA ARG A 352 10.08 0.26 -14.85
C ARG A 352 8.66 0.56 -14.44
N SER A 353 8.53 1.56 -13.57
CA SER A 353 7.23 2.09 -13.22
C SER A 353 6.68 2.86 -14.40
N GLN A 354 5.58 2.37 -14.97
CA GLN A 354 4.92 3.06 -16.07
C GLN A 354 4.41 4.40 -15.50
N TYR A 355 3.60 4.33 -14.45
CA TYR A 355 2.87 5.46 -13.90
C TYR A 355 3.79 6.61 -13.53
N ARG A 356 4.87 6.31 -12.81
CA ARG A 356 5.87 7.30 -12.35
C ARG A 356 6.91 7.65 -13.41
N GLY A 357 7.10 6.78 -14.40
CA GLY A 357 8.07 6.98 -15.49
C GLY A 357 9.53 6.86 -15.04
N VAL A 358 9.80 6.02 -14.05
CA VAL A 358 11.14 5.80 -13.47
C VAL A 358 11.52 4.32 -13.54
N ASP A 359 12.80 4.02 -13.75
CA ASP A 359 13.30 2.65 -13.66
C ASP A 359 13.37 2.24 -12.18
N LEU A 360 12.72 1.12 -11.85
CA LEU A 360 12.74 0.52 -10.52
C LEU A 360 13.95 -0.41 -10.38
N ALA A 361 14.33 -1.06 -11.48
CA ALA A 361 15.53 -1.89 -11.57
C ALA A 361 16.12 -1.83 -12.99
N THR A 362 17.44 -1.79 -13.09
CA THR A 362 18.17 -1.81 -14.36
C THR A 362 19.29 -2.84 -14.28
N ASP A 363 19.34 -3.76 -15.24
CA ASP A 363 20.29 -4.88 -15.30
C ASP A 363 20.44 -5.60 -13.96
N TYR A 364 19.30 -5.88 -13.32
CA TYR A 364 19.28 -6.48 -12.01
C TYR A 364 19.57 -7.99 -12.10
N PRO A 365 20.68 -8.48 -11.50
CA PRO A 365 21.14 -9.83 -11.73
C PRO A 365 20.41 -10.83 -10.83
N TYR A 366 19.52 -11.63 -11.42
CA TYR A 366 18.84 -12.72 -10.73
C TYR A 366 18.41 -13.82 -11.72
N GLY A 367 18.96 -15.03 -11.54
CA GLY A 367 18.74 -16.17 -12.44
C GLY A 367 19.94 -16.48 -13.32
N GLY A 368 19.67 -16.76 -14.61
CA GLY A 368 20.70 -17.01 -15.63
C GLY A 368 20.92 -18.48 -15.99
N ASN A 369 20.12 -19.40 -15.46
CA ASN A 369 20.07 -20.75 -16.01
C ASN A 369 19.19 -20.75 -17.27
N ALA A 370 19.61 -21.50 -18.30
CA ALA A 370 18.92 -21.55 -19.58
C ALA A 370 17.50 -22.14 -19.52
N SER A 371 17.15 -22.84 -18.44
CA SER A 371 15.80 -23.38 -18.22
C SER A 371 14.98 -22.56 -17.20
N ASP A 372 15.44 -21.36 -16.83
CA ASP A 372 14.68 -20.50 -15.93
C ASP A 372 13.50 -19.87 -16.70
N ILE A 373 12.28 -20.07 -16.18
CA ILE A 373 11.06 -19.40 -16.63
C ILE A 373 10.76 -18.29 -15.63
N PRO A 374 10.73 -17.00 -16.03
CA PRO A 374 10.39 -15.90 -15.15
C PRO A 374 8.88 -15.85 -14.86
N LEU A 375 8.52 -15.52 -13.61
CA LEU A 375 7.15 -15.26 -13.13
C LEU A 375 7.18 -14.10 -12.13
N VAL A 376 6.03 -13.48 -11.83
CA VAL A 376 5.93 -12.43 -10.81
C VAL A 376 4.72 -12.66 -9.90
N GLY A 377 4.71 -11.98 -8.75
CA GLY A 377 3.60 -12.00 -7.79
C GLY A 377 4.06 -11.66 -6.38
N ASP A 378 3.16 -11.19 -5.52
CA ASP A 378 3.44 -10.83 -4.13
C ASP A 378 3.59 -12.09 -3.23
N PHE A 379 4.78 -12.69 -3.17
CA PHE A 379 5.02 -13.94 -2.43
C PHE A 379 5.30 -13.73 -0.93
N ASP A 380 5.48 -12.48 -0.47
CA ASP A 380 5.71 -12.15 0.94
C ASP A 380 4.66 -11.23 1.58
N GLY A 381 3.60 -10.91 0.83
CA GLY A 381 2.40 -10.22 1.29
C GLY A 381 2.68 -8.78 1.71
N ASP A 382 3.75 -8.16 1.20
CA ASP A 382 4.06 -6.77 1.49
C ASP A 382 3.25 -5.80 0.60
N GLY A 383 2.45 -6.34 -0.32
CA GLY A 383 1.67 -5.58 -1.28
C GLY A 383 2.55 -5.01 -2.39
N ILE A 384 3.62 -5.71 -2.78
CA ILE A 384 4.48 -5.42 -3.92
C ILE A 384 4.78 -6.75 -4.61
N ASP A 385 4.75 -6.79 -5.94
CA ASP A 385 5.06 -8.02 -6.66
C ASP A 385 6.56 -8.32 -6.60
N ASP A 386 6.88 -9.56 -6.27
CA ASP A 386 8.23 -10.09 -6.25
C ASP A 386 8.59 -10.73 -7.60
N ILE A 387 9.89 -10.94 -7.82
CA ILE A 387 10.39 -11.68 -8.98
C ILE A 387 10.62 -13.16 -8.64
N ALA A 388 10.19 -14.04 -9.54
CA ALA A 388 10.35 -15.47 -9.38
C ALA A 388 10.93 -16.14 -10.64
N LEU A 389 11.56 -17.30 -10.43
CA LEU A 389 12.07 -18.17 -11.48
C LEU A 389 11.66 -19.61 -11.17
N TYR A 390 11.03 -20.26 -12.14
CA TYR A 390 10.91 -21.71 -12.17
C TYR A 390 12.03 -22.30 -13.01
N ARG A 391 13.01 -22.92 -12.35
CA ARG A 391 14.08 -23.65 -13.01
C ARG A 391 13.57 -25.00 -13.46
N GLN A 392 13.10 -25.05 -14.70
CA GLN A 392 12.41 -26.20 -15.25
C GLN A 392 13.27 -27.47 -15.18
N SER A 393 14.55 -27.41 -15.57
CA SER A 393 15.45 -28.59 -15.56
C SER A 393 15.56 -29.35 -14.22
N ALA A 394 15.27 -28.69 -13.09
CA ALA A 394 15.32 -29.27 -11.76
C ALA A 394 13.97 -29.28 -11.02
N GLY A 395 12.91 -28.71 -11.61
CA GLY A 395 11.62 -28.54 -10.94
C GLY A 395 11.69 -27.65 -9.70
N GLN A 396 12.48 -26.57 -9.76
CA GLN A 396 12.80 -25.74 -8.60
C GLN A 396 12.31 -24.31 -8.72
N TRP A 397 11.74 -23.79 -7.64
CA TRP A 397 11.32 -22.40 -7.49
C TRP A 397 12.36 -21.57 -6.77
N TRP A 398 12.55 -20.35 -7.27
CA TRP A 398 13.42 -19.33 -6.71
C TRP A 398 12.66 -18.01 -6.70
N VAL A 399 12.46 -17.41 -5.53
CA VAL A 399 11.68 -16.18 -5.37
C VAL A 399 12.49 -15.16 -4.58
N LYS A 400 12.49 -13.92 -5.06
CA LYS A 400 13.26 -12.83 -4.47
C LYS A 400 12.41 -11.57 -4.44
N SER A 401 12.33 -10.97 -3.26
CA SER A 401 11.72 -9.67 -3.09
C SER A 401 12.65 -8.58 -3.59
N LEU A 402 12.17 -7.81 -4.58
CA LEU A 402 12.89 -6.69 -5.17
C LEU A 402 12.88 -5.51 -4.21
N SER A 403 11.73 -5.18 -3.63
CA SER A 403 11.52 -4.10 -2.66
C SER A 403 12.46 -4.24 -1.45
N ARG A 404 12.68 -5.48 -1.00
CA ARG A 404 13.53 -5.80 0.17
C ARG A 404 14.93 -6.27 -0.20
N ASN A 405 15.23 -6.44 -1.49
CA ASN A 405 16.44 -7.09 -1.99
C ASN A 405 16.75 -8.43 -1.28
N LEU A 406 15.71 -9.21 -0.97
CA LEU A 406 15.79 -10.38 -0.10
C LEU A 406 15.46 -11.67 -0.87
N GLN A 407 16.32 -12.69 -0.76
CA GLN A 407 15.95 -14.02 -1.23
C GLN A 407 14.88 -14.60 -0.29
N LEU A 408 13.66 -14.78 -0.79
CA LEU A 408 12.55 -15.34 -0.03
C LEU A 408 12.64 -16.87 -0.03
N TYR A 409 12.78 -17.48 -1.21
CA TYR A 409 12.86 -18.93 -1.39
C TYR A 409 13.91 -19.29 -2.43
N GLY A 410 14.72 -20.32 -2.20
CA GLY A 410 15.75 -20.76 -3.15
C GLY A 410 15.83 -22.27 -3.27
N GLY A 411 15.60 -22.80 -4.47
CA GLY A 411 15.73 -24.23 -4.75
C GLY A 411 14.56 -25.08 -4.23
N THR A 412 13.41 -24.49 -3.97
CA THR A 412 12.22 -25.22 -3.48
C THR A 412 11.73 -26.16 -4.59
N VAL A 413 11.82 -27.47 -4.36
CA VAL A 413 11.34 -28.46 -5.34
C VAL A 413 9.82 -28.52 -5.31
N LEU A 414 9.20 -28.17 -6.44
CA LEU A 414 7.77 -28.26 -6.71
C LEU A 414 7.61 -28.44 -8.23
N GLY A 415 7.31 -29.67 -8.65
CA GLY A 415 7.21 -30.05 -10.06
C GLY A 415 8.45 -30.73 -10.62
N GLY A 416 8.52 -30.81 -11.94
CA GLY A 416 9.62 -31.41 -12.69
C GLY A 416 9.86 -30.75 -14.06
N ALA A 417 10.79 -31.34 -14.82
CA ALA A 417 11.30 -30.77 -16.07
C ALA A 417 10.30 -30.64 -17.23
N THR A 418 9.11 -31.21 -17.10
CA THR A 418 8.03 -31.11 -18.08
C THR A 418 6.87 -30.27 -17.60
N ASP A 419 6.90 -29.83 -16.35
CA ASP A 419 5.77 -29.14 -15.75
C ASP A 419 5.82 -27.66 -16.10
N LEU A 420 4.64 -27.06 -16.20
CA LEU A 420 4.43 -25.66 -16.51
C LEU A 420 4.11 -24.91 -15.22
N PRO A 421 4.85 -23.84 -14.89
CA PRO A 421 4.61 -23.05 -13.69
C PRO A 421 3.42 -22.10 -13.87
N VAL A 422 2.70 -21.85 -12.79
CA VAL A 422 1.61 -20.88 -12.67
C VAL A 422 1.73 -20.20 -11.30
N VAL A 423 1.40 -18.92 -11.22
CA VAL A 423 1.27 -18.15 -9.97
C VAL A 423 -0.19 -17.73 -9.80
N GLY A 424 -0.65 -17.71 -8.55
CA GLY A 424 -1.97 -17.22 -8.15
C GLY A 424 -2.17 -17.34 -6.65
N ASP A 425 -3.10 -16.60 -6.06
CA ASP A 425 -3.50 -16.73 -4.64
C ASP A 425 -4.59 -17.79 -4.52
N PHE A 426 -4.22 -19.07 -4.48
CA PHE A 426 -5.18 -20.18 -4.52
C PHE A 426 -5.88 -20.40 -3.17
N ASP A 427 -5.42 -19.76 -2.10
CA ASP A 427 -5.98 -19.92 -0.76
C ASP A 427 -6.58 -18.66 -0.15
N GLY A 428 -6.46 -17.50 -0.81
CA GLY A 428 -7.10 -16.24 -0.49
C GLY A 428 -6.50 -15.55 0.72
N ASP A 429 -5.22 -15.81 1.01
CA ASP A 429 -4.53 -15.19 2.13
C ASP A 429 -3.78 -13.90 1.75
N GLY A 430 -3.87 -13.50 0.47
CA GLY A 430 -3.25 -12.31 -0.08
C GLY A 430 -1.82 -12.52 -0.55
N TYR A 431 -1.29 -13.76 -0.48
CA TYR A 431 0.04 -14.11 -0.95
C TYR A 431 -0.05 -14.89 -2.26
N ALA A 432 0.86 -14.62 -3.17
CA ALA A 432 1.06 -15.44 -4.36
C ALA A 432 1.55 -16.85 -3.96
N ASP A 433 0.87 -17.87 -4.46
CA ASP A 433 1.26 -19.27 -4.32
C ASP A 433 1.95 -19.78 -5.59
N ALA A 434 2.83 -20.75 -5.42
CA ALA A 434 3.46 -21.44 -6.53
C ALA A 434 2.63 -22.66 -6.93
N ALA A 435 2.32 -22.77 -8.22
CA ALA A 435 1.64 -23.93 -8.80
C ALA A 435 2.40 -24.49 -10.00
N VAL A 436 2.29 -25.79 -10.21
CA VAL A 436 2.80 -26.47 -11.40
C VAL A 436 1.75 -27.43 -11.95
N TYR A 437 1.67 -27.49 -13.28
CA TYR A 437 0.82 -28.41 -14.02
C TYR A 437 1.64 -29.26 -14.99
N GLY A 438 1.47 -30.58 -14.91
CA GLY A 438 2.13 -31.52 -15.80
C GLY A 438 1.45 -32.88 -15.80
N GLY A 439 1.34 -33.50 -16.99
CA GLY A 439 0.72 -34.82 -17.13
C GLY A 439 -0.73 -34.92 -16.65
N GLY A 440 -1.47 -33.80 -16.61
CA GLY A 440 -2.83 -33.75 -16.08
C GLY A 440 -2.94 -33.61 -14.56
N LEU A 441 -1.82 -33.35 -13.88
CA LEU A 441 -1.76 -33.20 -12.43
C LEU A 441 -1.39 -31.76 -12.05
N TRP A 442 -2.12 -31.22 -11.07
CA TRP A 442 -1.81 -29.96 -10.42
C TRP A 442 -1.13 -30.19 -9.07
N ASN A 443 -0.09 -29.41 -8.77
CA ASN A 443 0.49 -29.28 -7.44
C ASN A 443 0.60 -27.80 -7.10
N ILE A 444 0.11 -27.41 -5.92
CA ILE A 444 0.04 -26.02 -5.48
C ILE A 444 0.59 -25.93 -4.05
N LYS A 445 1.44 -24.93 -3.81
CA LYS A 445 2.11 -24.72 -2.54
C LYS A 445 2.16 -23.24 -2.18
N SER A 446 1.68 -22.94 -0.97
CA SER A 446 1.95 -21.65 -0.32
C SER A 446 3.39 -21.65 0.15
N LEU A 447 4.23 -20.89 -0.55
CA LEU A 447 5.65 -20.78 -0.23
C LEU A 447 5.86 -20.04 1.08
N HIS A 448 5.09 -18.96 1.31
CA HIS A 448 5.08 -18.19 2.56
C HIS A 448 4.81 -19.06 3.79
N ARG A 449 3.77 -19.88 3.76
CA ARG A 449 3.43 -20.74 4.89
C ARG A 449 4.22 -22.04 4.91
N GLY A 450 4.90 -22.38 3.80
CA GLY A 450 5.59 -23.65 3.62
C GLY A 450 4.64 -24.86 3.52
N VAL A 451 3.36 -24.63 3.20
CA VAL A 451 2.29 -25.64 3.21
C VAL A 451 1.89 -26.03 1.78
N THR A 452 1.74 -27.32 1.53
CA THR A 452 1.15 -27.82 0.29
C THR A 452 -0.37 -27.67 0.34
N LEU A 453 -0.92 -26.89 -0.60
CA LEU A 453 -2.36 -26.65 -0.72
C LEU A 453 -3.02 -27.78 -1.53
N VAL A 454 -2.37 -28.18 -2.62
CA VAL A 454 -2.86 -29.23 -3.53
C VAL A 454 -1.68 -30.11 -3.94
N SER A 455 -1.88 -31.44 -3.94
CA SER A 455 -0.87 -32.39 -4.38
C SER A 455 -1.48 -33.45 -5.31
N GLY A 456 -0.90 -33.59 -6.50
CA GLY A 456 -1.28 -34.60 -7.48
C GLY A 456 -2.75 -34.54 -7.91
N TYR A 457 -3.34 -33.35 -7.97
CA TYR A 457 -4.75 -33.20 -8.28
C TYR A 457 -5.02 -33.43 -9.76
N ALA A 458 -5.69 -34.54 -10.07
CA ALA A 458 -5.97 -34.95 -11.44
C ALA A 458 -7.08 -34.09 -12.07
N TYR A 459 -6.68 -33.17 -12.94
CA TYR A 459 -7.58 -32.29 -13.67
C TYR A 459 -6.90 -31.83 -14.97
N GLY A 460 -7.48 -32.18 -16.12
CA GLY A 460 -6.86 -31.98 -17.44
C GLY A 460 -6.31 -33.28 -18.03
N GLY A 461 -5.11 -33.20 -18.61
CA GLY A 461 -4.36 -34.34 -19.15
C GLY A 461 -4.28 -34.39 -20.67
N ASN A 462 -4.77 -33.38 -21.38
CA ASN A 462 -4.50 -33.25 -22.80
C ASN A 462 -3.13 -32.58 -23.02
N PRO A 463 -2.28 -33.09 -23.94
CA PRO A 463 -0.98 -32.49 -24.23
C PRO A 463 -1.01 -31.04 -24.71
N THR A 464 -2.17 -30.52 -25.15
CA THR A 464 -2.34 -29.13 -25.59
C THR A 464 -2.97 -28.22 -24.54
N ASP A 465 -3.17 -28.71 -23.32
CA ASP A 465 -3.68 -27.90 -22.21
C ASP A 465 -2.61 -26.89 -21.77
N ILE A 466 -2.98 -25.61 -21.72
CA ILE A 466 -2.19 -24.49 -21.20
C ILE A 466 -2.78 -24.11 -19.84
N PRO A 467 -2.00 -24.16 -18.74
CA PRO A 467 -2.49 -23.82 -17.41
C PRO A 467 -2.44 -22.31 -17.15
N LEU A 468 -3.49 -21.79 -16.49
CA LEU A 468 -3.61 -20.41 -16.01
C LEU A 468 -4.26 -20.41 -14.61
N ALA A 469 -4.41 -19.22 -14.03
CA ALA A 469 -5.11 -18.97 -12.76
C ALA A 469 -6.03 -17.75 -12.89
N GLY A 470 -7.01 -17.62 -12.00
CA GLY A 470 -7.90 -16.46 -11.89
C GLY A 470 -9.16 -16.76 -11.06
N ASP A 471 -9.68 -15.79 -10.33
CA ASP A 471 -10.92 -15.93 -9.54
C ASP A 471 -12.18 -15.83 -10.42
N PHE A 472 -12.72 -16.95 -10.89
CA PHE A 472 -13.92 -16.99 -11.74
C PHE A 472 -15.22 -17.06 -10.94
N ASP A 473 -15.16 -17.17 -9.61
CA ASP A 473 -16.35 -17.35 -8.77
C ASP A 473 -16.51 -16.34 -7.62
N GLY A 474 -15.63 -15.35 -7.59
CA GLY A 474 -15.66 -14.15 -6.77
C GLY A 474 -15.44 -14.42 -5.29
N ASP A 475 -14.77 -15.52 -4.94
CA ASP A 475 -14.48 -15.86 -3.54
C ASP A 475 -13.19 -15.26 -3.00
N GLY A 476 -12.46 -14.53 -3.84
CA GLY A 476 -11.17 -13.92 -3.53
C GLY A 476 -10.01 -14.91 -3.61
N LYS A 477 -10.18 -16.06 -4.28
CA LYS A 477 -9.14 -17.06 -4.50
C LYS A 477 -9.05 -17.39 -5.97
N ASP A 478 -7.84 -17.62 -6.44
CA ASP A 478 -7.63 -18.04 -7.81
C ASP A 478 -8.08 -19.49 -8.01
N ASP A 479 -8.81 -19.70 -9.10
CA ASP A 479 -9.23 -21.00 -9.57
C ASP A 479 -8.18 -21.62 -10.50
N ILE A 480 -8.15 -22.96 -10.60
CA ILE A 480 -7.32 -23.61 -11.62
C ILE A 480 -7.99 -23.55 -12.99
N VAL A 481 -7.23 -23.12 -13.99
CA VAL A 481 -7.71 -22.90 -15.36
C VAL A 481 -6.87 -23.70 -16.34
N LEU A 482 -7.53 -24.36 -17.31
CA LEU A 482 -6.87 -24.96 -18.47
C LEU A 482 -7.52 -24.48 -19.76
N TYR A 483 -6.71 -23.96 -20.68
CA TYR A 483 -7.10 -23.73 -22.07
C TYR A 483 -6.56 -24.84 -22.96
N ARG A 484 -7.45 -25.62 -23.56
CA ARG A 484 -7.09 -26.67 -24.51
C ARG A 484 -6.88 -26.09 -25.90
N LYS A 485 -5.61 -25.85 -26.24
CA LYS A 485 -5.24 -25.27 -27.53
C LYS A 485 -5.63 -26.19 -28.69
N GLY A 486 -6.05 -25.58 -29.80
CA GLY A 486 -6.53 -26.26 -31.00
C GLY A 486 -8.02 -26.61 -30.98
N LEU A 487 -8.61 -26.87 -29.80
CA LEU A 487 -10.07 -27.02 -29.65
C LEU A 487 -10.77 -25.75 -29.16
N GLY A 488 -10.03 -24.80 -28.59
CA GLY A 488 -10.61 -23.57 -28.05
C GLY A 488 -11.55 -23.86 -26.88
N GLN A 489 -11.13 -24.71 -25.94
CA GLN A 489 -11.96 -25.12 -24.80
C GLN A 489 -11.33 -24.70 -23.49
N TRP A 490 -12.14 -24.07 -22.64
CA TRP A 490 -11.77 -23.67 -21.28
C TRP A 490 -12.32 -24.67 -20.26
N TRP A 491 -11.49 -25.02 -19.30
CA TRP A 491 -11.81 -25.89 -18.17
C TRP A 491 -11.40 -25.17 -16.89
N ILE A 492 -12.38 -24.75 -16.10
CA ILE A 492 -12.18 -23.90 -14.93
C ILE A 492 -12.80 -24.60 -13.72
N LYS A 493 -12.02 -24.74 -12.66
CA LYS A 493 -12.45 -25.40 -11.44
C LYS A 493 -12.00 -24.63 -10.20
N SER A 494 -12.94 -24.37 -9.32
CA SER A 494 -12.65 -23.86 -7.99
C SER A 494 -12.09 -24.95 -7.09
N THR A 495 -10.86 -24.71 -6.60
CA THR A 495 -10.18 -25.60 -5.67
C THR A 495 -10.72 -25.42 -4.25
N SER A 496 -11.06 -24.19 -3.87
CA SER A 496 -11.64 -23.82 -2.58
C SER A 496 -13.03 -24.41 -2.35
N ARG A 497 -13.89 -24.37 -3.37
CA ARG A 497 -15.26 -24.91 -3.33
C ARG A 497 -15.35 -26.35 -3.84
N ASN A 498 -14.25 -26.89 -4.39
CA ASN A 498 -14.19 -28.17 -5.09
C ASN A 498 -15.28 -28.30 -6.18
N ALA A 499 -15.52 -27.21 -6.93
CA ALA A 499 -16.63 -27.09 -7.87
C ALA A 499 -16.12 -26.92 -9.31
N GLN A 500 -16.69 -27.69 -10.24
CA GLN A 500 -16.48 -27.45 -11.67
C GLN A 500 -17.29 -26.21 -12.08
N LEU A 501 -16.61 -25.12 -12.42
CA LEU A 501 -17.27 -23.88 -12.83
C LEU A 501 -17.62 -23.92 -14.31
N TYR A 502 -16.64 -24.27 -15.15
CA TYR A 502 -16.80 -24.36 -16.60
C TYR A 502 -16.11 -25.60 -17.14
N ALA A 503 -16.83 -26.45 -17.88
CA ALA A 503 -16.30 -27.65 -18.50
C ALA A 503 -16.42 -27.59 -20.02
N ALA A 504 -15.30 -27.80 -20.72
CA ALA A 504 -15.22 -27.74 -22.18
C ALA A 504 -15.86 -26.47 -22.79
N TYR A 505 -15.73 -25.34 -22.11
CA TYR A 505 -16.39 -24.10 -22.53
C TYR A 505 -15.75 -23.58 -23.81
N ALA A 506 -16.51 -23.59 -24.90
CA ALA A 506 -16.00 -23.27 -26.23
C ALA A 506 -15.80 -21.75 -26.41
N TYR A 507 -14.55 -21.33 -26.46
CA TYR A 507 -14.16 -19.94 -26.72
C TYR A 507 -12.75 -19.84 -27.31
N GLY A 508 -12.62 -19.18 -28.46
CA GLY A 508 -11.40 -19.19 -29.29
C GLY A 508 -11.36 -20.41 -30.22
N GLY A 509 -10.16 -20.93 -30.47
CA GLY A 509 -9.94 -22.15 -31.28
C GLY A 509 -9.15 -21.92 -32.57
N ASP A 510 -8.67 -20.70 -32.81
CA ASP A 510 -7.67 -20.45 -33.85
C ASP A 510 -6.30 -20.97 -33.37
N ALA A 511 -5.49 -21.52 -34.28
CA ALA A 511 -4.18 -22.07 -33.94
C ALA A 511 -3.20 -21.01 -33.38
N SER A 512 -3.44 -19.73 -33.70
CA SER A 512 -2.66 -18.58 -33.25
C SER A 512 -3.21 -17.92 -31.97
N ASP A 513 -4.31 -18.44 -31.41
CA ASP A 513 -4.85 -17.94 -30.15
C ASP A 513 -3.86 -18.24 -29.00
N VAL A 514 -3.59 -17.21 -28.20
CA VAL A 514 -2.86 -17.26 -26.93
C VAL A 514 -3.85 -16.93 -25.81
N PRO A 515 -4.07 -17.83 -24.84
CA PRO A 515 -5.02 -17.60 -23.75
C PRO A 515 -4.44 -16.69 -22.67
N ALA A 516 -5.31 -15.94 -22.00
CA ALA A 516 -5.03 -15.20 -20.77
C ALA A 516 -6.29 -15.09 -19.90
N THR A 517 -6.13 -14.62 -18.67
CA THR A 517 -7.19 -14.30 -17.71
C THR A 517 -6.97 -12.90 -17.16
N GLY A 518 -8.02 -12.27 -16.64
CA GLY A 518 -8.00 -10.91 -16.05
C GLY A 518 -9.40 -10.34 -15.94
N ASP A 519 -9.63 -9.31 -15.12
CA ASP A 519 -10.96 -8.67 -14.96
C ASP A 519 -11.03 -7.42 -15.85
N TYR A 520 -11.58 -7.54 -17.06
CA TYR A 520 -11.63 -6.45 -18.03
C TYR A 520 -12.87 -5.56 -17.84
N ASP A 521 -13.83 -5.96 -17.00
CA ASP A 521 -15.05 -5.20 -16.76
C ASP A 521 -15.26 -4.66 -15.34
N GLY A 522 -14.31 -4.94 -14.45
CA GLY A 522 -14.20 -4.42 -13.09
C GLY A 522 -15.28 -4.96 -12.15
N ASP A 523 -15.83 -6.14 -12.45
CA ASP A 523 -16.87 -6.78 -11.63
C ASP A 523 -16.31 -7.64 -10.49
N GLY A 524 -14.98 -7.79 -10.42
CA GLY A 524 -14.27 -8.59 -9.45
C GLY A 524 -14.21 -10.07 -9.79
N PHE A 525 -14.62 -10.47 -11.00
CA PHE A 525 -14.48 -11.84 -11.51
C PHE A 525 -13.50 -11.86 -12.69
N ALA A 526 -12.71 -12.92 -12.79
CA ALA A 526 -11.85 -13.14 -13.93
C ALA A 526 -12.67 -13.38 -15.21
N ASP A 527 -12.22 -12.76 -16.30
CA ASP A 527 -12.69 -12.98 -17.66
C ASP A 527 -11.77 -13.96 -18.40
N ILE A 528 -12.33 -14.61 -19.42
CA ILE A 528 -11.53 -15.40 -20.36
C ILE A 528 -11.08 -14.54 -21.54
N VAL A 529 -9.80 -14.66 -21.89
CA VAL A 529 -9.19 -13.91 -22.99
C VAL A 529 -8.51 -14.84 -23.98
N VAL A 530 -8.69 -14.57 -25.27
CA VAL A 530 -7.80 -15.08 -26.32
C VAL A 530 -7.29 -13.94 -27.20
N TYR A 531 -5.97 -13.78 -27.25
CA TYR A 531 -5.30 -12.92 -28.22
C TYR A 531 -4.90 -13.73 -29.45
N ARG A 532 -5.47 -13.39 -30.60
CA ARG A 532 -5.19 -14.03 -31.87
C ARG A 532 -4.04 -13.34 -32.56
N THR A 533 -2.84 -13.86 -32.34
CA THR A 533 -1.60 -13.25 -32.81
C THR A 533 -1.60 -13.05 -34.33
N ALA A 534 -2.04 -14.03 -35.12
CA ALA A 534 -2.04 -13.93 -36.59
C ALA A 534 -2.86 -12.76 -37.16
N LYS A 535 -3.77 -12.18 -36.38
CA LYS A 535 -4.64 -11.08 -36.81
C LYS A 535 -4.53 -9.82 -35.94
N GLY A 536 -3.81 -9.85 -34.82
CA GLY A 536 -3.80 -8.74 -33.85
C GLY A 536 -5.16 -8.50 -33.21
N GLN A 537 -5.87 -9.57 -32.84
CA GLN A 537 -7.26 -9.48 -32.36
C GLN A 537 -7.42 -9.97 -30.93
N TRP A 538 -8.04 -9.15 -30.09
CA TRP A 538 -8.48 -9.52 -28.76
C TRP A 538 -9.91 -10.06 -28.79
N ASN A 539 -10.15 -11.12 -28.03
CA ASN A 539 -11.49 -11.63 -27.75
C ASN A 539 -11.59 -11.88 -26.24
N VAL A 540 -12.47 -11.12 -25.57
CA VAL A 540 -12.63 -11.14 -24.11
C VAL A 540 -14.09 -11.36 -23.76
N LYS A 541 -14.36 -12.32 -22.89
CA LYS A 541 -15.70 -12.67 -22.47
C LYS A 541 -15.77 -12.77 -20.97
N SER A 542 -16.79 -12.15 -20.36
CA SER A 542 -17.16 -12.35 -18.97
C SER A 542 -18.08 -13.55 -18.84
N PRO A 543 -17.59 -14.71 -18.34
CA PRO A 543 -18.41 -15.88 -18.15
C PRO A 543 -19.40 -15.69 -16.99
N HIS A 544 -19.02 -14.91 -15.97
CA HIS A 544 -19.86 -14.57 -14.82
C HIS A 544 -21.12 -13.83 -15.27
N ARG A 545 -20.95 -12.78 -16.09
CA ARG A 545 -22.07 -11.99 -16.62
C ARG A 545 -22.70 -12.59 -17.87
N GLY A 546 -22.04 -13.57 -18.49
CA GLY A 546 -22.48 -14.21 -19.72
C GLY A 546 -22.39 -13.32 -20.96
N VAL A 547 -21.54 -12.28 -20.93
CA VAL A 547 -21.45 -11.27 -22.00
C VAL A 547 -20.12 -11.30 -22.74
N GLN A 548 -20.17 -11.04 -24.05
CA GLN A 548 -19.00 -10.78 -24.86
C GLN A 548 -18.58 -9.32 -24.66
N LEU A 549 -17.46 -9.08 -23.98
CA LEU A 549 -16.97 -7.73 -23.72
C LEU A 549 -16.32 -7.13 -24.98
N TYR A 550 -15.39 -7.89 -25.58
CA TYR A 550 -14.66 -7.45 -26.78
C TYR A 550 -14.56 -8.59 -27.78
N GLY A 551 -15.16 -8.48 -28.96
CA GLY A 551 -15.13 -9.53 -29.99
C GLY A 551 -14.35 -9.11 -31.22
N SER A 552 -13.28 -9.85 -31.55
CA SER A 552 -12.37 -9.51 -32.66
C SER A 552 -11.86 -8.06 -32.61
N TYR A 553 -11.64 -7.54 -31.41
CA TYR A 553 -11.20 -6.17 -31.18
C TYR A 553 -9.78 -5.99 -31.70
N GLN A 554 -9.60 -5.03 -32.61
CA GLN A 554 -8.34 -4.84 -33.35
C GLN A 554 -7.37 -3.99 -32.54
N TYR A 555 -6.38 -4.64 -31.93
CA TYR A 555 -5.32 -3.97 -31.20
C TYR A 555 -4.09 -4.87 -31.14
N GLY A 556 -2.98 -4.39 -31.71
CA GLY A 556 -1.74 -5.15 -31.87
C GLY A 556 -1.53 -5.72 -33.27
N GLY A 557 -0.61 -6.68 -33.39
CA GLY A 557 -0.25 -7.36 -34.62
C GLY A 557 0.47 -8.69 -34.39
N ALA A 558 0.89 -9.32 -35.50
CA ALA A 558 1.45 -10.67 -35.52
C ALA A 558 2.81 -10.86 -34.84
N LEU A 559 3.48 -9.76 -34.51
CA LEU A 559 4.75 -9.77 -33.79
C LEU A 559 4.58 -9.44 -32.30
N ASP A 560 3.36 -9.13 -31.86
CA ASP A 560 3.09 -8.78 -30.49
C ASP A 560 2.81 -10.03 -29.66
N VAL A 561 3.27 -10.03 -28.42
CA VAL A 561 3.08 -11.10 -27.45
C VAL A 561 2.40 -10.55 -26.19
N LEU A 562 1.68 -11.42 -25.48
CA LEU A 562 1.14 -11.12 -24.17
C LEU A 562 2.27 -11.22 -23.13
N PRO A 563 2.48 -10.21 -22.28
CA PRO A 563 3.28 -10.35 -21.08
C PRO A 563 2.67 -11.37 -20.13
N THR A 564 3.50 -12.05 -19.35
CA THR A 564 3.04 -12.93 -18.27
C THR A 564 3.08 -12.18 -16.93
N SER A 565 2.01 -12.30 -16.15
CA SER A 565 1.99 -12.00 -14.71
C SER A 565 2.39 -13.25 -13.94
#